data_AF-A0A5C7EGQ4-F1
#
_entry.id   AF-A0A5C7EGQ4-F1
#
_cell.length_a   1.000
_cell.length_b   1.000
_cell.length_c   1.000
_cell.angle_alpha   90.00
_cell.angle_beta   90.00
_cell.angle_gamma   90.00
#
_symmetry.space_group_name_H-M   'P 1'
#
loop_
_entity.id
_entity.type
_entity.pdbx_description
1 polymer ?
#
loop_
_entity_poly.entity_id
_entity_poly.type
_entity_poly.pdbx_seq_one_letter_code
_entity_poly.pdbx_strand_id
1 'polypeptide(L)'
;MNKSRKQAFTVVDGGKAELERKRRLLFNQPWLFEHDEFERLCELFKLSYSEIEGLIGERIRKRAKDPLERDTLLAIIDGRHDEARNLISVMQRRNELGLSLISSS
;
A
#
# COMPACT_ATOMS: atom_id res chain seq x y z
N MET A 1 45.29 32.58 -11.54
CA MET A 1 44.58 31.34 -11.93
C MET A 1 43.15 31.39 -11.40
N ASN A 2 42.21 31.84 -12.21
CA ASN A 2 40.78 31.90 -11.84
C ASN A 2 40.18 30.50 -11.95
N LYS A 3 39.90 29.87 -10.80
CA LYS A 3 39.05 28.66 -10.75
C LYS A 3 37.60 29.09 -10.90
N SER A 4 37.05 28.98 -12.12
CA SER A 4 35.60 29.05 -12.36
C SER A 4 34.90 28.01 -11.49
N ARG A 5 34.20 28.46 -10.46
CA ARG A 5 33.23 27.66 -9.73
C ARG A 5 32.10 27.32 -10.70
N LYS A 6 32.13 26.11 -11.27
CA LYS A 6 31.00 25.56 -12.02
C LYS A 6 29.82 25.49 -11.06
N GLN A 7 28.87 26.41 -11.24
CA GLN A 7 27.60 26.41 -10.54
C GLN A 7 26.89 25.11 -10.91
N ALA A 8 26.72 24.22 -9.94
CA ALA A 8 25.99 22.98 -10.14
C ALA A 8 24.54 23.36 -10.46
N PHE A 9 24.12 23.17 -11.71
CA PHE A 9 22.73 23.29 -12.10
C PHE A 9 21.93 22.27 -11.30
N THR A 10 21.23 22.73 -10.27
CA THR A 10 20.24 21.91 -9.58
C THR A 10 19.03 21.88 -10.49
N VAL A 11 18.95 20.83 -11.31
CA VAL A 11 17.78 20.55 -12.14
C VAL A 11 16.65 20.24 -11.17
N VAL A 12 15.75 21.20 -10.95
CA VAL A 12 14.46 20.94 -10.31
C VAL A 12 13.68 20.12 -11.33
N ASP A 13 13.61 18.80 -11.12
CA ASP A 13 12.79 17.88 -11.90
C ASP A 13 11.39 18.52 -12.04
N GLY A 14 11.01 18.93 -13.25
CA GLY A 14 9.72 19.58 -13.47
C GLY A 14 8.58 18.66 -13.03
N GLY A 15 7.42 19.24 -12.65
CA GLY A 15 6.30 18.48 -12.07
C GLY A 15 5.87 17.24 -12.86
N LYS A 16 6.11 17.20 -14.18
CA LYS A 16 5.87 16.02 -15.02
C LYS A 16 6.76 14.82 -14.66
N ALA A 17 8.06 15.03 -14.43
CA ALA A 17 9.00 13.97 -14.08
C ALA A 17 8.72 13.42 -12.67
N GLU A 18 8.36 14.30 -11.73
CA GLU A 18 7.91 13.89 -10.40
C GLU A 18 6.62 13.07 -10.47
N LEU A 19 5.64 13.50 -11.28
CA LEU A 19 4.39 12.76 -11.49
C LEU A 19 4.62 11.38 -12.11
N GLU A 20 5.50 11.27 -13.10
CA GLU A 20 5.85 9.97 -13.69
C GLU A 20 6.55 9.05 -12.67
N ARG A 21 7.42 9.60 -11.82
CA ARG A 21 8.06 8.84 -10.74
C ARG A 21 7.02 8.33 -9.74
N LYS A 22 6.09 9.19 -9.30
CA LYS A 22 4.99 8.83 -8.39
C LYS A 22 4.08 7.77 -9.00
N ARG A 23 3.76 7.88 -10.30
CA ARG A 23 2.99 6.86 -11.01
C ARG A 23 3.71 5.52 -11.00
N ARG A 24 5.01 5.47 -11.34
CA ARG A 24 5.80 4.23 -11.30
C ARG A 24 5.84 3.63 -9.90
N LEU A 25 6.04 4.46 -8.87
CA LEU A 25 6.04 4.00 -7.49
C LEU A 25 4.68 3.46 -7.06
N LEU A 26 3.58 4.09 -7.48
CA LEU A 26 2.23 3.64 -7.15
C LEU A 26 1.98 2.20 -7.63
N PHE A 27 2.38 1.88 -8.85
CA PHE A 27 2.17 0.54 -9.41
C PHE A 27 3.17 -0.52 -8.91
N ASN A 28 4.39 -0.14 -8.53
CA ASN A 28 5.41 -1.10 -8.12
C ASN A 28 5.53 -1.28 -6.61
N GLN A 29 5.26 -0.21 -5.85
CA GLN A 29 5.47 -0.13 -4.40
C GLN A 29 4.35 0.68 -3.73
N PRO A 30 3.07 0.28 -3.89
CA PRO A 30 1.93 1.04 -3.36
C PRO A 30 1.94 1.18 -1.83
N TRP A 31 2.68 0.31 -1.12
CA TRP A 31 2.84 0.36 0.34
C TRP A 31 3.79 1.45 0.84
N LEU A 32 4.50 2.18 -0.03
CA LEU A 32 5.34 3.30 0.41
C LEU A 32 4.54 4.58 0.66
N PHE A 33 3.36 4.70 0.07
CA PHE A 33 2.52 5.87 0.23
C PHE A 33 1.64 5.76 1.46
N GLU A 34 1.48 6.88 2.17
CA GLU A 34 0.46 7.00 3.21
C GLU A 34 -0.94 6.88 2.62
N HIS A 35 -1.94 6.60 3.46
CA HIS A 35 -3.30 6.33 3.01
C HIS A 35 -3.87 7.48 2.17
N ASP A 36 -3.87 8.70 2.72
CA ASP A 36 -4.37 9.90 2.03
C ASP A 36 -3.55 10.24 0.77
N GLU A 37 -2.26 9.92 0.75
CA GLU A 37 -1.43 10.14 -0.44
C GLU A 37 -1.78 9.13 -1.54
N PHE A 38 -1.96 7.87 -1.18
CA PHE A 38 -2.38 6.83 -2.11
C PHE A 38 -3.73 7.14 -2.76
N GLU A 39 -4.74 7.50 -1.96
CA GLU A 39 -6.07 7.85 -2.48
C GLU A 39 -6.01 9.02 -3.46
N ARG A 40 -5.29 10.09 -3.08
CA ARG A 40 -5.07 11.24 -3.97
C ARG A 40 -4.35 10.85 -5.26
N LEU A 41 -3.37 9.94 -5.20
CA LEU A 41 -2.67 9.48 -6.40
C LEU A 41 -3.57 8.61 -7.29
N CYS A 42 -4.41 7.75 -6.72
CA CYS A 42 -5.39 6.96 -7.46
C CYS A 42 -6.40 7.87 -8.20
N GLU A 43 -6.91 8.90 -7.53
CA GLU A 43 -7.79 9.91 -8.13
C GLU A 43 -7.08 10.72 -9.22
N LEU A 44 -5.87 11.19 -8.93
CA LEU A 44 -5.06 11.99 -9.85
C LEU A 44 -4.74 11.24 -11.15
N PHE A 45 -4.44 9.95 -11.05
CA PHE A 45 -4.17 9.10 -12.21
C PHE A 45 -5.42 8.47 -12.83
N LYS A 46 -6.61 8.75 -12.28
CA LYS A 46 -7.91 8.23 -12.74
C LYS A 46 -7.90 6.72 -12.92
N LEU A 47 -7.38 6.01 -11.92
CA LEU A 47 -7.29 4.55 -11.96
C LEU A 47 -8.69 3.93 -11.96
N SER A 48 -8.83 2.82 -12.67
CA SER A 48 -10.03 1.99 -12.62
C SER A 48 -10.15 1.30 -11.27
N TYR A 49 -11.39 0.92 -10.90
CA TYR A 49 -11.64 0.17 -9.67
C TYR A 49 -10.79 -1.10 -9.56
N SER A 50 -10.66 -1.86 -10.66
CA SER A 50 -9.84 -3.08 -10.73
C SER A 50 -8.35 -2.82 -10.51
N GLU A 51 -7.82 -1.68 -10.97
CA GLU A 51 -6.43 -1.31 -10.70
C GLU A 51 -6.24 -0.94 -9.23
N ILE A 52 -7.15 -0.15 -8.67
CA ILE A 52 -7.11 0.25 -7.26
C ILE A 52 -7.20 -0.97 -6.35
N GLU A 53 -8.09 -1.91 -6.66
CA GLU A 53 -8.27 -3.16 -5.92
C GLU A 53 -6.96 -3.98 -5.84
N GLY A 54 -6.28 -4.16 -6.98
CA GLY A 54 -4.98 -4.84 -7.02
C GLY A 54 -3.92 -4.14 -6.17
N LEU A 55 -3.88 -2.81 -6.20
CA LEU A 55 -2.94 -2.02 -5.39
C LEU A 55 -3.25 -2.09 -3.89
N ILE A 56 -4.52 -2.09 -3.51
CA ILE A 56 -4.96 -2.27 -2.12
C ILE A 56 -4.56 -3.66 -1.61
N GLY A 57 -4.75 -4.70 -2.42
CA GLY A 57 -4.31 -6.06 -2.09
C GLY A 57 -2.81 -6.13 -1.79
N GLU A 58 -1.97 -5.52 -2.63
CA GLU A 58 -0.52 -5.45 -2.39
C GLU A 58 -0.15 -4.66 -1.13
N ARG A 59 -0.87 -3.56 -0.84
CA ARG A 59 -0.69 -2.81 0.40
C ARG A 59 -0.99 -3.65 1.63
N ILE A 60 -2.10 -4.39 1.63
CA ILE A 60 -2.50 -5.27 2.74
C ILE A 60 -1.45 -6.36 2.94
N ARG A 61 -0.99 -7.02 1.87
CA ARG A 61 0.04 -8.07 1.94
C ARG A 61 1.33 -7.59 2.59
N LYS A 62 1.73 -6.33 2.38
CA LYS A 62 3.00 -5.77 2.86
C LYS A 62 2.92 -5.08 4.22
N ARG A 63 1.80 -4.42 4.54
CA ARG A 63 1.66 -3.61 5.77
C ARG A 63 0.95 -4.32 6.92
N ALA A 64 0.16 -5.37 6.66
CA ALA A 64 -0.59 -6.05 7.71
C ALA A 64 0.37 -6.76 8.69
N LYS A 65 0.21 -6.46 9.98
CA LYS A 65 1.01 -7.06 11.07
C LYS A 65 0.43 -8.40 11.52
N ASP A 66 -0.88 -8.55 11.43
CA ASP A 66 -1.61 -9.75 11.80
C ASP A 66 -1.92 -10.58 10.54
N PRO A 67 -1.36 -11.79 10.40
CA PRO A 67 -1.64 -12.66 9.27
C PRO A 67 -3.14 -12.98 9.14
N LEU A 68 -3.86 -13.09 10.25
CA LEU A 68 -5.28 -13.43 10.24
C LEU A 68 -6.13 -12.25 9.73
N GLU A 69 -5.79 -11.03 10.14
CA GLU A 69 -6.42 -9.81 9.62
C GLU A 69 -6.11 -9.64 8.13
N ARG A 70 -4.84 -9.84 7.74
CA ARG A 70 -4.40 -9.81 6.34
C ARG A 70 -5.24 -10.75 5.48
N ASP A 71 -5.32 -12.02 5.87
CA ASP A 71 -5.97 -13.06 5.08
C ASP A 71 -7.49 -12.83 5.01
N THR A 72 -8.08 -12.30 6.09
CA THR A 72 -9.49 -11.89 6.11
C THR A 72 -9.76 -10.77 5.11
N LEU A 73 -8.96 -9.70 5.13
CA LEU A 73 -9.12 -8.57 4.22
C LEU A 73 -8.90 -8.98 2.76
N LEU A 74 -7.92 -9.83 2.49
CA LEU A 74 -7.68 -10.36 1.15
C LEU A 74 -8.85 -11.23 0.67
N ALA A 75 -9.40 -12.10 1.52
CA ALA A 75 -10.57 -12.91 1.17
C ALA A 75 -11.80 -12.04 0.84
N ILE A 76 -11.97 -10.91 1.53
CA ILE A 76 -13.05 -9.94 1.22
C ILE A 76 -12.83 -9.31 -0.16
N ILE A 77 -11.60 -8.84 -0.43
CA ILE A 77 -11.24 -8.20 -1.71
C ILE A 77 -11.41 -9.19 -2.86
N ASP A 78 -10.87 -10.41 -2.72
CA ASP A 78 -10.94 -11.46 -3.74
C ASP A 78 -12.37 -12.03 -3.94
N GLY A 79 -13.38 -11.56 -3.20
CA GLY A 79 -14.75 -12.06 -3.27
C GLY A 79 -14.96 -13.47 -2.68
N ARG A 80 -14.00 -13.98 -1.89
CA ARG A 80 -14.06 -15.30 -1.23
C ARG A 80 -14.87 -15.24 0.07
N HIS A 81 -16.18 -15.01 -0.07
CA HIS A 81 -17.06 -14.69 1.07
C HIS A 81 -17.15 -15.78 2.16
N ASP A 82 -17.14 -17.06 1.78
CA ASP A 82 -17.21 -18.15 2.77
C ASP A 82 -15.93 -18.27 3.59
N GLU A 83 -14.78 -18.09 2.94
CA GLU A 83 -13.48 -18.04 3.61
C GLU A 83 -13.37 -16.81 4.52
N ALA A 84 -13.78 -15.63 4.04
CA ALA A 84 -13.83 -14.42 4.84
C ALA A 84 -14.70 -14.62 6.10
N ARG A 85 -15.90 -15.21 5.97
CA ARG A 85 -16.78 -15.49 7.10
C ARG A 85 -16.14 -16.43 8.12
N ASN A 86 -15.46 -17.48 7.65
CA ASN A 86 -14.74 -18.41 8.51
C ASN A 86 -13.60 -17.70 9.26
N LEU A 87 -12.78 -16.92 8.56
CA LEU A 87 -11.68 -16.18 9.17
C LEU A 87 -12.16 -15.15 10.19
N ILE A 88 -13.26 -14.44 9.91
CA ILE A 88 -13.90 -13.53 10.88
C ILE A 88 -14.31 -14.28 12.15
N SER A 89 -14.92 -15.46 12.03
CA SER A 89 -15.30 -16.26 13.20
C SER A 89 -14.10 -16.69 14.05
N VAL A 90 -12.97 -17.02 13.39
CA VAL A 90 -11.72 -17.35 14.07
C VAL A 90 -11.13 -16.12 14.76
N MET A 91 -11.15 -14.95 14.12
CA MET A 91 -10.73 -13.69 14.73
C MET A 91 -11.55 -13.34 15.97
N GLN A 92 -12.88 -13.45 15.90
CA GLN A 92 -13.78 -13.19 17.01
C GLN A 92 -13.45 -14.11 18.19
N ARG A 93 -13.35 -15.42 17.94
CA ARG A 93 -13.03 -16.40 18.97
C ARG A 93 -11.64 -16.18 19.59
N ARG A 94 -10.64 -15.78 18.79
CA ARG A 94 -9.31 -15.41 19.29
C ARG A 94 -9.39 -14.23 20.26
N ASN A 95 -10.15 -13.20 19.89
CA ASN A 95 -10.32 -12.00 20.70
C ASN A 95 -11.08 -12.29 22.00
N GLU A 96 -12.12 -13.13 21.95
CA GLU A 96 -12.86 -13.59 23.13
C GLU A 96 -11.98 -14.36 24.12
N LEU A 97 -11.03 -15.15 23.62
CA LEU A 97 -10.08 -15.91 24.43
C LEU A 97 -8.88 -15.08 24.91
N GLY A 98 -8.80 -13.79 24.56
CA GLY A 98 -7.68 -12.92 24.93
C GLY A 98 -6.33 -13.36 24.35
N LEU A 99 -6.34 -14.14 23.26
CA LEU A 99 -5.12 -14.69 22.67
C LEU A 99 -4.44 -13.65 21.78
N SER A 100 -3.36 -13.03 22.27
CA SER A 100 -2.48 -12.19 21.45
C SER A 100 -1.38 -13.04 20.82
N LEU A 101 -1.13 -12.87 19.52
CA LEU A 101 0.06 -13.42 18.86
C LEU A 101 1.30 -12.79 19.52
N ILE A 102 2.14 -13.61 20.15
CA ILE A 102 3.50 -13.20 20.52
C ILE A 102 4.25 -13.11 19.19
N SER A 103 4.39 -11.92 18.64
CA SER A 103 5.24 -11.69 17.48
C SER A 103 6.69 -11.99 17.87
N SER A 104 7.18 -13.18 17.52
CA SER A 104 8.62 -13.43 17.47
C SER A 104 9.19 -12.62 16.31
N SER A 105 9.96 -11.58 16.66
CA SER A 105 10.74 -10.75 15.73
C SER A 105 11.71 -11.56 14.89
#